data_AF-X6CCJ5-F1
#
_entry.id   AF-X6CCJ5-F1
#
_cell.length_a   1.000
_cell.length_b   1.000
_cell.length_c   1.000
_cell.angle_alpha   90.00
_cell.angle_beta   90.00
_cell.angle_gamma   90.00
#
_symmetry.space_group_name_H-M   'P 1'
#
loop_
_entity.id
_entity.type
_entity.pdbx_description
1 polymer ?
#
loop_
_entity_poly.entity_id
_entity_poly.type
_entity_poly.pdbx_seq_one_letter_code
_entity_poly.pdbx_strand_id
1 'polypeptide(L)'
;MLGTETVKATRRAAKRGARRDAETDLFSCHRAVDEAFLERTARLFEARMGRPLSAESAREIVDNLGEFFRILAEWERIDRGK
;
A
#
# COMPACT_ATOMS: atom_id res chain seq x y z
N MET A 1 -51.06 13.85 16.25
CA MET A 1 -50.82 12.42 16.55
C MET A 1 -49.88 11.86 15.48
N LEU A 2 -48.75 11.30 15.93
CA LEU A 2 -47.82 10.33 15.26
C LEU A 2 -47.55 10.55 13.75
N GLY A 3 -46.38 10.96 13.27
CA GLY A 3 -45.04 10.49 13.65
C GLY A 3 -44.64 9.28 12.78
N THR A 4 -44.25 9.50 11.51
CA THR A 4 -43.68 8.46 10.63
C THR A 4 -42.32 8.89 10.09
N GLU A 5 -41.27 8.64 10.87
CA GLU A 5 -39.89 8.72 10.39
C GLU A 5 -39.11 7.50 10.87
N THR A 6 -39.19 6.39 10.15
CA THR A 6 -38.31 5.24 10.42
C THR A 6 -37.93 4.46 9.17
N VAL A 7 -37.47 5.12 8.10
CA VAL A 7 -36.68 4.43 7.06
C VAL A 7 -35.56 5.32 6.49
N LYS A 8 -34.69 5.87 7.34
CA LYS A 8 -33.47 6.54 6.81
C LYS A 8 -32.24 6.54 7.72
N ALA A 9 -32.22 5.73 8.77
CA ALA A 9 -31.06 5.70 9.67
C ALA A 9 -30.06 4.58 9.36
N THR A 10 -30.47 3.46 8.76
CA THR A 10 -29.62 2.26 8.72
C THR A 10 -28.64 2.16 7.56
N ARG A 11 -28.73 3.04 6.53
CA ARG A 11 -27.79 3.02 5.39
C ARG A 11 -26.54 3.88 5.55
N ARG A 12 -26.43 4.70 6.61
CA ARG A 12 -25.29 5.62 6.78
C ARG A 12 -24.15 5.11 7.68
N ALA A 13 -24.35 3.99 8.38
CA ALA A 13 -23.30 3.40 9.23
C ALA A 13 -22.33 2.50 8.45
N ALA A 14 -22.76 1.83 7.38
CA ALA A 14 -21.93 0.87 6.65
C ALA A 14 -20.82 1.50 5.78
N LYS A 15 -20.82 2.82 5.55
CA LYS A 15 -19.85 3.50 4.68
C LYS A 15 -18.63 4.09 5.40
N ARG A 16 -18.59 4.08 6.74
CA ARG A 16 -17.46 4.65 7.50
C ARG A 16 -16.47 3.60 8.02
N GLY A 17 -16.84 2.32 8.04
CA GLY A 17 -15.92 1.22 8.39
C GLY A 17 -14.94 0.87 7.28
N ALA A 18 -15.40 0.81 6.03
CA ALA A 18 -14.61 0.35 4.89
C ALA A 18 -13.49 1.31 4.43
N ARG A 19 -13.34 2.49 5.04
CA ARG A 19 -12.30 3.47 4.63
C ARG A 19 -11.01 3.37 5.45
N ARG A 20 -11.01 2.65 6.58
CA ARG A 20 -9.79 2.45 7.38
C ARG A 20 -9.01 1.21 6.95
N ASP A 21 -9.68 0.18 6.43
CA ASP A 21 -9.01 -1.06 6.03
C ASP A 21 -8.20 -0.88 4.73
N ALA A 22 -8.58 0.07 3.88
CA ALA A 22 -7.90 0.34 2.61
C ALA A 22 -6.53 1.02 2.78
N GLU A 23 -6.31 1.78 3.87
CA GLU A 23 -5.00 2.41 4.13
C GLU A 23 -3.97 1.39 4.64
N THR A 24 -4.41 0.40 5.42
CA THR A 24 -3.55 -0.72 5.85
C THR A 24 -3.17 -1.67 4.72
N ASP A 25 -4.01 -1.80 3.70
CA ASP A 25 -3.78 -2.74 2.58
C ASP A 25 -2.78 -2.20 1.55
N LEU A 26 -2.55 -0.88 1.51
CA LEU A 26 -1.51 -0.26 0.66
C LEU A 26 -0.09 -0.59 1.11
N PHE A 27 0.10 -0.95 2.39
CA PHE A 27 1.37 -1.40 2.93
C PHE A 27 1.47 -2.93 3.02
N SER A 28 0.34 -3.62 2.83
CA SER A 28 0.28 -5.05 2.50
C SER A 28 0.59 -5.26 1.02
N CYS A 29 1.65 -4.62 0.52
CA CYS A 29 2.08 -4.73 -0.86
C CYS A 29 2.86 -6.03 -1.10
N HIS A 30 2.26 -7.18 -0.78
CA HIS A 30 2.63 -8.43 -1.44
C HIS A 30 1.86 -8.58 -2.76
N ARG A 31 1.78 -7.48 -3.54
CA ARG A 31 1.31 -7.58 -4.92
C ARG A 31 2.38 -8.39 -5.65
N ALA A 32 2.02 -9.53 -6.22
CA ALA A 32 2.97 -10.40 -6.91
C ALA A 32 3.81 -9.56 -7.89
N VAL A 33 5.09 -9.40 -7.58
CA VAL A 33 6.02 -8.64 -8.40
C VAL A 33 6.30 -9.49 -9.63
N ASP A 34 5.76 -9.07 -10.77
CA ASP A 34 5.95 -9.79 -12.03
C ASP A 34 7.31 -9.45 -12.67
N GLU A 35 7.76 -10.31 -13.57
CA GLU A 35 9.05 -10.14 -14.25
C GLU A 35 9.12 -8.83 -15.06
N ALA A 36 7.99 -8.38 -15.61
CA ALA A 36 7.92 -7.12 -16.35
C ALA A 36 8.15 -5.90 -15.43
N PHE A 37 7.73 -5.97 -14.17
CA PHE A 37 8.02 -4.97 -13.16
C PHE A 37 9.50 -4.96 -12.80
N LEU A 38 10.10 -6.13 -12.59
CA LEU A 38 11.54 -6.24 -12.33
C LEU A 38 12.38 -5.67 -13.48
N GLU A 39 11.98 -5.95 -14.72
CA GLU A 39 12.66 -5.40 -15.90
C GLU A 39 12.57 -3.86 -15.95
N ARG A 40 11.40 -3.28 -15.63
CA ARG A 40 11.26 -1.81 -15.54
C ARG A 40 12.11 -1.23 -14.42
N THR A 41 12.15 -1.88 -13.26
CA THR A 41 13.00 -1.46 -12.14
C THR A 41 14.47 -1.53 -12.50
N ALA A 42 14.92 -2.61 -13.15
CA ALA A 42 16.29 -2.76 -13.63
C ALA A 42 16.65 -1.58 -14.54
N ARG A 43 15.88 -1.34 -15.61
CA ARG A 43 16.13 -0.25 -16.57
C ARG A 43 16.21 1.13 -15.92
N LEU A 44 15.32 1.40 -14.96
CA LEU A 44 15.31 2.66 -14.22
C LEU A 44 16.61 2.86 -13.43
N PHE A 45 17.06 1.82 -12.73
CA PHE A 45 18.24 1.90 -11.89
C PHE A 45 19.54 1.81 -12.71
N GLU A 46 19.56 1.09 -13.83
CA GLU A 46 20.69 1.08 -14.76
C GLU A 46 20.98 2.48 -15.28
N ALA A 47 19.94 3.20 -15.71
CA ALA A 47 20.05 4.58 -16.18
C ALA A 47 20.63 5.52 -15.10
N ARG A 48 20.40 5.22 -13.82
CA ARG A 48 20.89 6.02 -12.69
C ARG A 48 22.29 5.61 -12.22
N MET A 49 22.60 4.32 -12.29
CA MET A 49 23.84 3.74 -11.78
C MET A 49 24.94 3.68 -12.84
N GLY A 50 24.60 3.85 -14.12
CA GLY A 50 25.56 3.79 -15.23
C GLY A 50 26.16 2.39 -15.45
N ARG A 51 25.51 1.34 -14.95
CA ARG A 51 25.93 -0.05 -15.09
C ARG A 51 24.72 -0.97 -15.27
N PRO A 52 24.85 -2.11 -15.97
CA PRO A 52 23.79 -3.11 -16.08
C PRO A 52 23.39 -3.68 -14.72
N LEU A 53 22.13 -4.07 -14.58
CA LEU A 53 21.57 -4.73 -13.40
C LEU A 53 20.94 -6.06 -13.79
N SER A 54 21.16 -7.06 -12.94
CA SER A 54 20.47 -8.35 -13.08
C SER A 54 19.02 -8.24 -12.59
N ALA A 55 18.17 -9.16 -13.05
CA ALA A 55 16.82 -9.31 -12.52
C ALA A 55 16.81 -9.57 -11.01
N GLU A 56 17.83 -10.25 -10.49
CA GLU A 56 17.98 -10.50 -9.06
C GLU A 56 18.27 -9.23 -8.28
N SER A 57 19.19 -8.39 -8.76
CA SER A 57 19.42 -7.08 -8.15
C SER A 57 18.18 -6.19 -8.22
N ALA A 58 17.35 -6.32 -9.28
CA ALA A 58 16.07 -5.63 -9.34
C ALA A 58 15.09 -6.13 -8.27
N ARG A 59 15.04 -7.44 -7.97
CA ARG A 59 14.24 -7.98 -6.85
C ARG A 59 14.71 -7.40 -5.52
N GLU A 60 16.02 -7.48 -5.25
CA GLU A 60 16.59 -6.94 -4.01
C GLU A 60 16.26 -5.46 -3.83
N ILE A 61 16.31 -4.66 -4.91
CA ILE A 61 15.91 -3.24 -4.85
C ILE A 61 14.44 -3.09 -4.45
N VAL A 62 13.55 -3.88 -5.04
CA VAL A 62 12.12 -3.82 -4.76
C VAL A 62 11.82 -4.24 -3.34
N ASP A 63 12.43 -5.33 -2.88
CA ASP A 63 12.24 -5.87 -1.53
C ASP A 63 12.75 -4.87 -0.47
N ASN A 64 13.95 -4.32 -0.66
CA ASN A 64 14.51 -3.32 0.24
C ASN A 64 13.64 -2.06 0.34
N LEU A 65 13.12 -1.56 -0.79
CA LEU A 65 12.21 -0.42 -0.80
C LEU A 65 10.88 -0.75 -0.12
N GLY A 66 10.33 -1.95 -0.39
CA GLY A 66 9.11 -2.43 0.23
C GLY A 66 9.23 -2.51 1.76
N GLU A 67 10.31 -3.10 2.26
CA GLU A 67 10.59 -3.16 3.69
C GLU A 67 10.80 -1.78 4.32
N PHE A 68 11.51 -0.87 3.64
CA PHE A 68 11.70 0.49 4.13
C PHE A 68 10.37 1.23 4.31
N PHE A 69 9.47 1.16 3.33
CA PHE A 69 8.15 1.79 3.45
C PHE A 69 7.27 1.11 4.50
N ARG A 70 7.38 -0.22 4.67
CA ARG A 70 6.71 -0.94 5.75
C ARG A 70 7.14 -0.41 7.12
N ILE A 71 8.43 -0.17 7.32
CA ILE A 71 8.94 0.43 8.56
C ILE A 71 8.30 1.82 8.75
N LEU A 72 8.32 2.69 7.75
CA LEU A 72 7.72 4.02 7.88
C LEU A 72 6.23 3.98 8.24
N ALA A 73 5.47 3.05 7.67
CA ALA A 73 4.06 2.85 7.98
C ALA A 73 3.85 2.37 9.44
N GLU A 74 4.71 1.47 9.91
CA GLU A 74 4.71 1.01 11.31
C GLU A 74 4.92 2.18 12.28
N TRP A 75 5.86 3.07 11.98
CA TRP A 75 6.12 4.26 12.78
C TRP A 75 4.92 5.22 12.79
N GLU A 76 4.31 5.49 11.64
CA GLU A 76 3.10 6.32 11.56
C GLU A 76 1.94 5.72 12.38
N ARG A 77 1.76 4.41 12.34
CA ARG A 77 0.73 3.72 13.13
C ARG A 77 0.93 3.90 14.63
N ILE A 78 2.18 3.83 15.11
CA ILE A 78 2.51 4.05 16.52
C ILE A 78 2.25 5.51 16.91
N ASP A 79 2.61 6.47 16.05
CA ASP A 79 2.40 7.89 16.32
C ASP A 79 0.91 8.25 16.42
N ARG A 80 0.07 7.71 15.54
CA ARG A 80 -1.40 7.89 15.57
C ARG A 80 -2.12 7.19 16.72
N GLY A 81 -1.47 6.23 17.38
CA GLY A 81 -2.01 5.46 18.50
C GLY A 81 -1.68 6.04 19.88
N LYS A 82 -0.91 7.13 19.93
CA LYS A 82 -0.69 7.98 21.10
C LYS A 82 -1.58 9.22 21.03
#